data_AF-A0A5T9GA39-F1
#
_entry.id   AF-A0A5T9GA39-F1
#
_cell.length_a   1.000
_cell.length_b   1.000
_cell.length_c   1.000
_cell.angle_alpha   90.00
_cell.angle_beta   90.00
_cell.angle_gamma   90.00
#
_symmetry.space_group_name_H-M   'P 1'
#
loop_
_entity.id
_entity.type
_entity.pdbx_description
1 polymer ?
#
loop_
_entity_poly.entity_id
_entity_poly.type
_entity_poly.pdbx_seq_one_letter_code
_entity_poly.pdbx_strand_id
1 'polypeptide(L)'
;MPFHIGSGCLPATISNRRIYRIAWSDTPPEMSSWEKMKEFFCSTHQTEALECIWAICHPPAGTTREDVVNRFELLRTLAYAGWEESIHSGQHGENYFCILDEDSQEILSVTLDDAGNYTVNCQGYSETHRLTLDTAQGEEGTGHAEGASGTFRTSFLPATTAPQTPAEYDAVWSAWRRAAPAEESRGRAAVVQKMRACLNNGNAVLNVGESGLTTLPDCLPAHITTLVISDNNLTSLPALPPELRTLEVSGNQLTSLPVLPPGLLELSIFNNPLTHLPALPSGLCKLWIFGNQLTSLPVLPSGLQELSVSDNQLASLPALPSELCKLWAYNNQLTSLPALPSGLQELSVSDNQLASLPALPSELCKLWAYNNRLTSLPALPSGLKELIVSGNRLTSLPVLPSELKELMVS
;
A
#
# COMPACT_ATOMS: atom_id res chain seq x y z
N MET A 1 -12.55 -31.10 -9.95
CA MET A 1 -12.24 -30.66 -8.57
C MET A 1 -11.14 -29.60 -8.60
N PRO A 2 -10.87 -28.80 -7.56
CA PRO A 2 -9.99 -27.63 -7.69
C PRO A 2 -8.50 -27.97 -7.88
N PHE A 3 -7.78 -27.14 -8.64
CA PHE A 3 -6.34 -27.23 -8.87
C PHE A 3 -5.56 -26.67 -7.67
N HIS A 4 -4.53 -27.39 -7.19
CA HIS A 4 -3.79 -27.04 -5.96
C HIS A 4 -2.38 -26.50 -6.24
N ILE A 5 -2.02 -25.39 -5.60
CA ILE A 5 -0.80 -24.61 -5.88
C ILE A 5 -0.02 -24.29 -4.59
N GLY A 6 1.32 -24.29 -4.68
CA GLY A 6 2.23 -23.88 -3.61
C GLY A 6 3.00 -25.06 -2.99
N SER A 7 4.07 -24.77 -2.26
CA SER A 7 4.99 -25.77 -1.68
C SER A 7 4.93 -25.88 -0.15
N GLY A 8 3.99 -25.16 0.50
CA GLY A 8 3.82 -25.05 1.95
C GLY A 8 2.72 -25.93 2.57
N CYS A 9 2.56 -25.86 3.90
CA CYS A 9 1.64 -26.71 4.69
C CYS A 9 0.13 -26.51 4.40
N LEU A 10 -0.25 -25.49 3.61
CA LEU A 10 -1.62 -25.17 3.22
C LEU A 10 -1.66 -24.73 1.75
N PRO A 11 -1.81 -25.64 0.77
CA PRO A 11 -1.87 -25.27 -0.64
C PRO A 11 -3.03 -24.30 -0.93
N ALA A 12 -2.84 -23.42 -1.89
CA ALA A 12 -3.91 -22.63 -2.48
C ALA A 12 -4.75 -23.53 -3.39
N THR A 13 -6.03 -23.21 -3.51
CA THR A 13 -7.02 -24.05 -4.20
C THR A 13 -7.74 -23.20 -5.24
N ILE A 14 -7.41 -23.38 -6.51
CA ILE A 14 -8.06 -22.70 -7.63
C ILE A 14 -9.19 -23.60 -8.16
N SER A 15 -10.44 -23.24 -7.85
CA SER A 15 -11.59 -24.01 -8.34
C SER A 15 -11.76 -23.93 -9.87
N ASN A 16 -12.24 -25.00 -10.49
CA ASN A 16 -12.59 -25.05 -11.92
C ASN A 16 -13.57 -23.93 -12.32
N ARG A 17 -14.50 -23.58 -11.42
CA ARG A 17 -15.42 -22.45 -11.61
C ARG A 17 -14.69 -21.10 -11.73
N ARG A 18 -13.53 -20.95 -11.07
CA ARG A 18 -12.70 -19.74 -11.17
C ARG A 18 -11.91 -19.72 -12.46
N ILE A 19 -11.36 -20.86 -12.90
CA ILE A 19 -10.68 -20.99 -14.19
C ILE A 19 -11.66 -20.68 -15.33
N TYR A 20 -12.89 -21.22 -15.27
CA TYR A 20 -13.96 -20.90 -16.20
C TYR A 20 -14.32 -19.40 -16.22
N ARG A 21 -14.40 -18.76 -15.05
CA ARG A 21 -14.62 -17.31 -14.97
C ARG A 21 -13.47 -16.50 -15.56
N ILE A 22 -12.23 -16.97 -15.39
CA ILE A 22 -11.05 -16.35 -16.00
C ILE A 22 -11.11 -16.46 -17.51
N ALA A 23 -11.47 -17.63 -18.06
CA ALA A 23 -11.61 -17.79 -19.50
C ALA A 23 -12.74 -16.93 -20.12
N TRP A 24 -13.77 -16.58 -19.35
CA TRP A 24 -14.95 -15.84 -19.83
C TRP A 24 -14.86 -14.31 -19.62
N SER A 25 -13.94 -13.84 -18.78
CA SER A 25 -13.94 -12.46 -18.27
C SER A 25 -12.80 -11.66 -18.88
N ASP A 26 -13.07 -10.45 -19.37
CA ASP A 26 -12.02 -9.52 -19.86
C ASP A 26 -11.25 -8.77 -18.74
N THR A 27 -11.66 -8.93 -17.47
CA THR A 27 -11.03 -8.28 -16.30
C THR A 27 -10.16 -9.20 -15.42
N PRO A 28 -8.87 -8.89 -15.16
CA PRO A 28 -7.87 -9.78 -14.51
C PRO A 28 -8.38 -10.45 -13.24
N PRO A 29 -7.94 -11.66 -12.89
CA PRO A 29 -8.49 -12.38 -11.75
C PRO A 29 -7.98 -11.72 -10.48
N GLU A 30 -8.85 -11.00 -9.79
CA GLU A 30 -8.48 -10.47 -8.50
C GLU A 30 -8.52 -11.57 -7.43
N MET A 31 -7.47 -11.60 -6.61
CA MET A 31 -7.48 -12.39 -5.39
C MET A 31 -8.33 -11.71 -4.33
N SER A 32 -9.16 -12.50 -3.65
CA SER A 32 -9.89 -12.01 -2.49
C SER A 32 -8.90 -11.61 -1.39
N SER A 33 -9.30 -10.70 -0.51
CA SER A 33 -8.45 -10.24 0.60
C SER A 33 -7.93 -11.39 1.48
N TRP A 34 -8.71 -12.47 1.62
CA TRP A 34 -8.31 -13.68 2.32
C TRP A 34 -7.21 -14.47 1.59
N GLU A 35 -7.27 -14.53 0.26
CA GLU A 35 -6.27 -15.22 -0.55
C GLU A 35 -4.97 -14.43 -0.61
N LYS A 36 -5.05 -13.10 -0.68
CA LYS A 36 -3.88 -12.21 -0.58
C LYS A 36 -3.18 -12.36 0.78
N MET A 37 -3.96 -12.49 1.87
CA MET A 37 -3.42 -12.82 3.19
C MET A 37 -2.77 -14.22 3.19
N LYS A 38 -3.45 -15.24 2.66
CA LYS A 38 -2.93 -16.62 2.66
C LYS A 38 -1.63 -16.75 1.86
N GLU A 39 -1.53 -16.07 0.71
CA GLU A 39 -0.31 -16.03 -0.10
C GLU A 39 0.85 -15.35 0.61
N PHE A 40 0.58 -14.24 1.31
CA PHE A 40 1.59 -13.53 2.08
C PHE A 40 2.15 -14.36 3.25
N PHE A 41 1.31 -15.17 3.91
CA PHE A 41 1.74 -16.00 5.05
C PHE A 41 2.28 -17.39 4.66
N CYS A 42 1.85 -17.96 3.53
CA CYS A 42 2.12 -19.36 3.18
C CYS A 42 2.90 -19.56 1.87
N SER A 43 3.34 -18.49 1.20
CA SER A 43 4.07 -18.54 -0.08
C SER A 43 3.39 -19.45 -1.10
N THR A 44 2.07 -19.26 -1.29
CA THR A 44 1.26 -20.18 -2.09
C THR A 44 1.39 -19.99 -3.60
N HIS A 45 2.13 -18.98 -4.07
CA HIS A 45 2.28 -18.60 -5.48
C HIS A 45 0.95 -18.49 -6.24
N GLN A 46 -0.11 -18.06 -5.53
CA GLN A 46 -1.47 -18.04 -6.05
C GLN A 46 -1.69 -16.86 -7.00
N THR A 47 -1.07 -15.70 -6.73
CA THR A 47 -1.08 -14.54 -7.63
C THR A 47 -0.40 -14.92 -8.93
N GLU A 48 0.83 -15.44 -8.85
CA GLU A 48 1.64 -15.81 -10.02
C GLU A 48 0.92 -16.85 -10.90
N ALA A 49 0.30 -17.85 -10.27
CA ALA A 49 -0.47 -18.84 -11.03
C ALA A 49 -1.78 -18.29 -11.62
N LEU A 50 -2.48 -17.41 -10.93
CA LEU A 50 -3.69 -16.77 -11.44
C LEU A 50 -3.39 -15.83 -12.62
N GLU A 51 -2.30 -15.07 -12.55
CA GLU A 51 -1.78 -14.25 -13.65
C GLU A 51 -1.32 -15.12 -14.83
N CYS A 52 -0.68 -16.26 -14.55
CA CYS A 52 -0.28 -17.20 -15.58
C CYS A 52 -1.50 -17.79 -16.32
N ILE A 53 -2.51 -18.28 -15.59
CA ILE A 53 -3.77 -18.80 -16.17
C ILE A 53 -4.50 -17.70 -16.94
N TRP A 54 -4.49 -16.47 -16.43
CA TRP A 54 -5.03 -15.33 -17.15
C TRP A 54 -4.36 -15.11 -18.50
N ALA A 55 -3.02 -15.06 -18.51
CA ALA A 55 -2.24 -14.85 -19.72
C ALA A 55 -2.36 -16.02 -20.72
N ILE A 56 -2.70 -17.21 -20.24
CA ILE A 56 -3.03 -18.36 -21.08
C ILE A 56 -4.43 -18.18 -21.70
N CYS A 57 -5.43 -17.71 -20.95
CA CYS A 57 -6.78 -17.48 -21.51
C CYS A 57 -6.85 -16.25 -22.41
N HIS A 58 -6.08 -15.20 -22.11
CA HIS A 58 -6.05 -13.94 -22.83
C HIS A 58 -4.63 -13.62 -23.29
N PRO A 59 -4.13 -14.25 -24.37
CA PRO A 59 -2.77 -14.01 -24.83
C PRO A 59 -2.60 -12.54 -25.26
N PRO A 60 -1.64 -11.79 -24.69
CA PRO A 60 -1.33 -10.45 -25.16
C PRO A 60 -0.89 -10.47 -26.63
N ALA A 61 -1.16 -9.37 -27.35
CA ALA A 61 -0.80 -9.25 -28.76
C ALA A 61 0.70 -9.49 -28.97
N GLY A 62 1.06 -10.36 -29.91
CA GLY A 62 2.44 -10.78 -30.18
C GLY A 62 2.96 -11.93 -29.31
N THR A 63 2.11 -12.60 -28.52
CA THR A 63 2.49 -13.83 -27.79
C THR A 63 3.00 -14.88 -28.78
N THR A 64 4.24 -15.34 -28.58
CA THR A 64 4.87 -16.37 -29.40
C THR A 64 4.56 -17.77 -28.87
N ARG A 65 4.80 -18.80 -29.67
CA ARG A 65 4.68 -20.21 -29.22
C ARG A 65 5.59 -20.51 -28.02
N GLU A 66 6.79 -19.93 -27.99
CA GLU A 66 7.74 -20.11 -26.89
C GLU A 66 7.22 -19.49 -25.59
N ASP A 67 6.52 -18.36 -25.65
CA ASP A 67 5.86 -17.75 -24.49
C ASP A 67 4.76 -18.64 -23.91
N VAL A 68 4.00 -19.34 -24.78
CA VAL A 68 2.96 -20.29 -24.35
C VAL A 68 3.60 -21.48 -23.62
N VAL A 69 4.67 -22.06 -24.18
CA VAL A 69 5.41 -23.15 -23.55
C VAL A 69 5.95 -22.71 -22.19
N ASN A 70 6.58 -21.54 -22.12
CA ASN A 70 7.15 -21.00 -20.89
C ASN A 70 6.08 -20.77 -19.81
N ARG A 71 4.86 -20.37 -20.19
CA ARG A 71 3.74 -20.19 -19.24
C ARG A 71 3.25 -21.52 -18.67
N PHE A 72 3.10 -22.56 -19.49
CA PHE A 72 2.71 -23.89 -18.99
C PHE A 72 3.81 -24.51 -18.11
N GLU A 73 5.08 -24.32 -18.44
CA GLU A 73 6.20 -24.76 -17.61
C GLU A 73 6.28 -23.97 -16.28
N LEU A 74 6.03 -22.66 -16.31
CA LEU A 74 5.91 -21.86 -15.09
C LEU A 74 4.78 -22.39 -14.21
N LEU A 75 3.59 -22.62 -14.77
CA LEU A 75 2.46 -23.18 -14.02
C LEU A 75 2.77 -24.55 -13.42
N ARG A 76 3.57 -25.37 -14.12
CA ARG A 76 4.06 -26.67 -13.62
C ARG A 76 4.97 -26.51 -12.42
N THR A 77 5.91 -25.56 -12.45
CA THR A 77 6.81 -25.29 -11.30
C THR A 77 6.10 -24.72 -10.07
N LEU A 78 4.93 -24.10 -10.26
CA LEU A 78 4.11 -23.56 -9.16
C LEU A 78 3.13 -24.59 -8.58
N ALA A 79 2.90 -25.72 -9.27
CA ALA A 79 1.96 -26.76 -8.84
C ALA A 79 2.40 -27.43 -7.53
N TYR A 80 1.44 -27.83 -6.69
CA TYR A 80 1.73 -28.61 -5.49
C TYR A 80 2.26 -30.01 -5.85
N ALA A 81 3.19 -30.56 -5.07
CA ALA A 81 3.84 -31.84 -5.35
C ALA A 81 2.81 -32.96 -5.64
N GLY A 82 2.93 -33.59 -6.82
CA GLY A 82 2.00 -34.60 -7.34
C GLY A 82 0.98 -34.08 -8.38
N TRP A 83 0.81 -32.76 -8.50
CA TRP A 83 -0.05 -32.12 -9.53
C TRP A 83 0.74 -31.65 -10.76
N GLU A 84 2.07 -31.74 -10.72
CA GLU A 84 2.96 -31.43 -11.85
C GLU A 84 2.67 -32.33 -13.07
N GLU A 85 2.31 -33.59 -12.81
CA GLU A 85 1.93 -34.58 -13.84
C GLU A 85 0.54 -34.30 -14.43
N SER A 86 -0.27 -33.44 -13.81
CA SER A 86 -1.60 -33.04 -14.32
C SER A 86 -1.51 -31.89 -15.34
N ILE A 87 -0.33 -31.29 -15.54
CA ILE A 87 -0.09 -30.26 -16.55
C ILE A 87 0.72 -30.89 -17.68
N HIS A 88 0.08 -31.03 -18.84
CA HIS A 88 0.72 -31.62 -20.02
C HIS A 88 1.15 -30.53 -21.00
N SER A 89 2.45 -30.44 -21.22
CA SER A 89 3.06 -29.72 -22.34
C SER A 89 3.41 -30.72 -23.45
N GLY A 90 2.55 -30.85 -24.47
CA GLY A 90 2.92 -31.52 -25.72
C GLY A 90 2.59 -33.01 -25.89
N GLN A 91 1.36 -33.46 -25.59
CA GLN A 91 0.85 -34.74 -26.14
C GLN A 91 0.00 -34.50 -27.40
N HIS A 92 0.26 -35.27 -28.46
CA HIS A 92 -0.24 -35.12 -29.85
C HIS A 92 0.37 -33.98 -30.69
N GLY A 93 1.67 -34.10 -31.01
CA GLY A 93 2.28 -33.28 -32.08
C GLY A 93 2.46 -31.80 -31.68
N GLU A 94 3.24 -31.58 -30.62
CA GLU A 94 3.86 -30.34 -30.14
C GLU A 94 3.07 -29.02 -30.01
N ASN A 95 1.78 -29.01 -30.32
CA ASN A 95 0.97 -27.78 -30.33
C ASN A 95 -0.25 -27.85 -29.41
N TYR A 96 -0.29 -28.83 -28.50
CA TYR A 96 -1.38 -29.03 -27.55
C TYR A 96 -0.89 -28.96 -26.11
N PHE A 97 -1.55 -28.13 -25.30
CA PHE A 97 -1.27 -27.93 -23.89
C PHE A 97 -2.54 -28.11 -23.09
N CYS A 98 -2.52 -28.87 -22.00
CA CYS A 98 -3.72 -29.05 -21.18
C CYS A 98 -3.42 -29.14 -19.68
N ILE A 99 -4.43 -28.76 -18.90
CA ILE A 99 -4.49 -28.91 -17.45
C ILE A 99 -5.62 -29.90 -17.15
N LEU A 100 -5.26 -31.02 -16.54
CA LEU A 100 -6.16 -32.08 -16.14
C LEU A 100 -6.58 -31.93 -14.67
N ASP A 101 -7.75 -32.45 -14.32
CA ASP A 101 -8.12 -32.68 -12.92
C ASP A 101 -7.71 -34.09 -12.44
N GLU A 102 -7.98 -34.40 -11.16
CA GLU A 102 -7.66 -35.71 -10.55
C GLU A 102 -8.33 -36.89 -11.26
N ASP A 103 -9.45 -36.66 -11.96
CA ASP A 103 -10.17 -37.67 -12.74
C ASP A 103 -9.65 -37.76 -14.19
N SER A 104 -8.50 -37.12 -14.48
CA SER A 104 -7.89 -37.01 -15.81
C SER A 104 -8.79 -36.35 -16.85
N GLN A 105 -9.71 -35.46 -16.43
CA GLN A 105 -10.56 -34.67 -17.33
C GLN A 105 -9.94 -33.31 -17.60
N GLU A 106 -10.09 -32.82 -18.83
CA GLU A 106 -9.54 -31.52 -19.25
C GLU A 106 -10.32 -30.36 -18.64
N ILE A 107 -9.61 -29.54 -17.84
CA ILE A 107 -10.15 -28.31 -17.25
C ILE A 107 -9.95 -27.14 -18.21
N LEU A 108 -8.74 -27.03 -18.74
CA LEU A 108 -8.30 -26.00 -19.67
C LEU A 108 -7.37 -26.67 -20.68
N SER A 109 -7.64 -26.49 -21.96
CA SER A 109 -6.73 -26.90 -23.03
C SER A 109 -6.52 -25.78 -24.03
N VAL A 110 -5.35 -25.79 -24.64
CA VAL A 110 -4.90 -24.80 -25.60
C VAL A 110 -4.32 -25.55 -26.80
N THR A 111 -4.84 -25.22 -27.98
CA THR A 111 -4.34 -25.75 -29.24
C THR A 111 -3.80 -24.62 -30.09
N LEU A 112 -2.54 -24.76 -30.53
CA LEU A 112 -1.94 -23.95 -31.56
C LEU A 112 -2.11 -24.67 -32.91
N ASP A 113 -2.58 -23.98 -33.94
CA ASP A 113 -2.52 -24.51 -35.30
C ASP A 113 -1.32 -23.94 -36.08
N ASP A 114 -0.95 -24.63 -37.16
CA ASP A 114 0.15 -24.19 -38.05
C ASP A 114 -0.16 -22.88 -38.79
N ALA A 115 -1.40 -22.38 -38.67
CA ALA A 115 -1.85 -21.10 -39.22
C ALA A 115 -1.79 -19.94 -38.19
N GLY A 116 -1.28 -20.19 -36.98
CA GLY A 116 -1.10 -19.18 -35.94
C GLY A 116 -2.35 -18.90 -35.11
N ASN A 117 -3.39 -19.73 -35.22
CA ASN A 117 -4.56 -19.62 -34.37
C ASN A 117 -4.29 -20.33 -33.04
N TYR A 118 -4.55 -19.59 -31.97
CA TYR A 118 -4.47 -20.01 -30.58
C TYR A 118 -5.88 -20.21 -30.05
N THR A 119 -6.27 -21.48 -29.88
CA THR A 119 -7.61 -21.82 -29.42
C THR A 119 -7.57 -22.25 -27.95
N VAL A 120 -8.25 -21.50 -27.09
CA VAL A 120 -8.45 -21.82 -25.68
C VAL A 120 -9.78 -22.54 -25.51
N ASN A 121 -9.75 -23.74 -24.94
CA ASN A 121 -10.92 -24.52 -24.59
C ASN A 121 -11.02 -24.66 -23.07
N CYS A 122 -12.15 -24.27 -22.49
CA CYS A 122 -12.42 -24.41 -21.07
C CYS A 122 -13.88 -24.79 -20.81
N GLN A 123 -14.12 -26.05 -20.41
CA GLN A 123 -15.44 -26.55 -19.96
C GLN A 123 -16.65 -26.10 -20.82
N GLY A 124 -16.55 -26.29 -22.15
CA GLY A 124 -17.61 -25.95 -23.11
C GLY A 124 -17.53 -24.54 -23.69
N TYR A 125 -16.58 -23.72 -23.23
CA TYR A 125 -16.18 -22.48 -23.87
C TYR A 125 -14.98 -22.73 -24.80
N SER A 126 -15.01 -22.16 -25.99
CA SER A 126 -13.93 -22.23 -26.98
C SER A 126 -13.75 -20.85 -27.62
N GLU A 127 -12.57 -20.27 -27.49
CA GLU A 127 -12.22 -18.99 -28.08
C GLU A 127 -10.92 -19.12 -28.87
N THR A 128 -10.92 -18.59 -30.10
CA THR A 128 -9.76 -18.66 -30.99
C THR A 128 -9.20 -17.26 -31.22
N HIS A 129 -7.99 -17.02 -30.75
CA HIS A 129 -7.21 -15.81 -30.99
C HIS A 129 -6.26 -16.04 -32.17
N ARG A 130 -6.19 -15.10 -33.11
CA ARG A 130 -5.20 -15.16 -34.19
C ARG A 130 -3.90 -14.53 -33.69
N LEU A 131 -2.89 -15.33 -33.39
CA LEU A 131 -1.55 -14.85 -33.09
C LEU A 131 -0.89 -14.47 -34.42
N THR A 132 -0.41 -13.23 -34.53
CA THR A 132 0.50 -12.85 -35.61
C THR A 132 1.79 -13.63 -35.42
N LEU A 133 1.91 -14.76 -36.12
CA LEU A 133 3.17 -15.44 -36.33
C LEU A 133 4.06 -14.47 -37.11
N ASP A 134 5.12 -13.97 -36.49
CA ASP A 134 6.23 -13.32 -37.20
C ASP A 134 6.90 -14.38 -38.09
N THR A 135 6.31 -14.61 -39.27
CA THR A 135 7.07 -15.09 -40.41
C THR A 135 7.88 -13.91 -40.93
N ALA A 136 9.19 -14.02 -40.81
CA ALA A 136 10.16 -13.05 -41.27
C ALA A 136 9.89 -12.50 -42.70
N GLN A 137 10.28 -11.23 -42.86
CA GLN A 137 10.55 -10.47 -44.11
C GLN A 137 9.42 -9.60 -44.70
N GLY A 138 9.71 -8.29 -44.79
CA GLY A 138 9.43 -7.50 -45.99
C GLY A 138 8.40 -6.37 -45.90
N GLU A 139 8.92 -5.14 -45.80
CA GLU A 139 8.51 -3.91 -46.50
C GLU A 139 7.09 -3.29 -46.40
N GLU A 140 7.13 -1.99 -46.04
CA GLU A 140 6.37 -0.82 -46.53
C GLU A 140 4.82 -0.82 -46.54
N GLY A 141 4.25 0.29 -46.05
CA GLY A 141 2.95 0.76 -46.57
C GLY A 141 2.11 1.59 -45.61
N THR A 142 2.13 2.90 -45.83
CA THR A 142 1.26 3.95 -45.29
C THR A 142 -0.26 3.69 -45.34
N GLY A 143 -1.04 4.30 -44.44
CA GLY A 143 -2.39 4.77 -44.79
C GLY A 143 -3.46 4.82 -43.68
N HIS A 144 -3.85 6.05 -43.34
CA HIS A 144 -5.20 6.52 -43.00
C HIS A 144 -6.07 5.80 -41.94
N ALA A 145 -6.34 6.52 -40.85
CA ALA A 145 -7.48 6.28 -39.96
C ALA A 145 -8.68 7.16 -40.39
N GLU A 146 -9.79 6.52 -40.76
CA GLU A 146 -11.14 7.10 -40.84
C GLU A 146 -12.03 6.41 -39.80
N GLY A 147 -13.03 7.16 -39.34
CA GLY A 147 -13.75 6.91 -38.09
C GLY A 147 -14.79 5.80 -38.12
N ALA A 148 -15.39 5.56 -36.95
CA ALA A 148 -16.85 5.68 -36.78
C ALA A 148 -17.25 5.44 -35.31
N SER A 149 -18.14 6.31 -34.84
CA SER A 149 -18.91 6.23 -33.61
C SER A 149 -19.66 4.91 -33.43
N GLY A 150 -19.84 4.51 -32.18
CA GLY A 150 -20.82 3.51 -31.78
C GLY A 150 -21.09 3.56 -30.27
N THR A 151 -21.97 4.46 -29.85
CA THR A 151 -22.52 4.51 -28.48
C THR A 151 -23.32 3.25 -28.18
N PHE A 152 -22.96 2.50 -27.13
CA PHE A 152 -23.87 1.57 -26.47
C PHE A 152 -23.85 1.79 -24.95
N ARG A 153 -25.04 2.05 -24.42
CA ARG A 153 -25.34 2.18 -23.00
C ARG A 153 -24.93 0.91 -22.26
N THR A 154 -23.97 1.01 -21.34
CA THR A 154 -23.73 0.01 -20.31
C THR A 154 -24.57 0.34 -19.07
N SER A 155 -25.61 -0.46 -18.87
CA SER A 155 -26.25 -0.61 -17.56
C SER A 155 -25.32 -1.41 -16.66
N PHE A 156 -24.59 -0.71 -15.78
CA PHE A 156 -23.76 -1.32 -14.75
C PHE A 156 -24.63 -1.92 -13.63
N LEU A 157 -24.27 -3.12 -13.17
CA LEU A 157 -24.50 -3.56 -11.79
C LEU A 157 -23.12 -3.88 -11.19
N PRO A 158 -22.76 -3.33 -10.01
CA PRO A 158 -21.36 -3.23 -9.62
C PRO A 158 -20.84 -4.46 -8.86
N ALA A 159 -19.52 -4.67 -9.00
CA ALA A 159 -18.66 -5.43 -8.08
C ALA A 159 -18.85 -4.97 -6.63
N THR A 160 -18.58 -5.82 -5.64
CA THR A 160 -18.77 -5.58 -4.19
C THR A 160 -18.27 -4.19 -3.76
N THR A 161 -19.18 -3.22 -3.84
CA THR A 161 -18.98 -1.82 -3.51
C THR A 161 -19.03 -1.67 -2.01
N ALA A 162 -18.23 -0.77 -1.46
CA ALA A 162 -18.47 -0.23 -0.12
C ALA A 162 -19.96 0.09 0.04
N PRO A 163 -20.59 -0.22 1.19
CA PRO A 163 -22.03 -0.07 1.37
C PRO A 163 -22.49 1.28 0.83
N GLN A 164 -23.40 1.22 -0.15
CA GLN A 164 -23.90 2.40 -0.87
C GLN A 164 -25.19 2.90 -0.23
N THR A 165 -25.85 2.07 0.58
CA THR A 165 -27.12 2.41 1.23
C THR A 165 -26.97 2.51 2.75
N PRO A 166 -27.72 3.41 3.41
CA PRO A 166 -27.76 3.48 4.88
C PRO A 166 -28.12 2.14 5.54
N ALA A 167 -28.91 1.30 4.87
CA ALA A 167 -29.31 -0.03 5.36
C ALA A 167 -28.13 -1.01 5.43
N GLU A 168 -27.23 -0.98 4.45
CA GLU A 168 -26.04 -1.85 4.45
C GLU A 168 -25.04 -1.42 5.54
N TYR A 169 -24.82 -0.10 5.73
CA TYR A 169 -24.05 0.41 6.87
C TYR A 169 -24.65 -0.04 8.20
N ASP A 170 -25.97 0.09 8.35
CA ASP A 170 -26.65 -0.31 9.57
C ASP A 170 -26.53 -1.80 9.90
N ALA A 171 -26.49 -2.66 8.88
CA ALA A 171 -26.27 -4.09 9.07
C ALA A 171 -24.87 -4.37 9.62
N VAL A 172 -23.82 -3.78 9.01
CA VAL A 172 -22.42 -3.93 9.43
C VAL A 172 -22.22 -3.40 10.85
N TRP A 173 -22.72 -2.20 11.13
CA TRP A 173 -22.58 -1.56 12.45
C TRP A 173 -23.34 -2.30 13.54
N SER A 174 -24.53 -2.83 13.22
CA SER A 174 -25.30 -3.64 14.16
C SER A 174 -24.63 -4.98 14.46
N ALA A 175 -23.95 -5.59 13.48
CA ALA A 175 -23.15 -6.79 13.70
C ALA A 175 -21.95 -6.49 14.60
N TRP A 176 -21.17 -5.44 14.30
CA TRP A 176 -20.01 -5.03 15.11
C TRP A 176 -20.38 -4.70 16.57
N ARG A 177 -21.52 -4.02 16.78
CA ARG A 177 -22.03 -3.72 18.12
C ARG A 177 -22.49 -4.97 18.88
N ARG A 178 -23.06 -5.97 18.20
CA ARG A 178 -23.47 -7.25 18.83
C ARG A 178 -22.27 -8.12 19.20
N ALA A 179 -21.17 -7.99 18.46
CA ALA A 179 -19.91 -8.67 18.76
C ALA A 179 -19.10 -7.98 19.87
N ALA A 180 -19.67 -7.01 20.59
CA ALA A 180 -18.97 -6.28 21.65
C ALA A 180 -18.69 -7.16 22.87
N PRO A 181 -17.47 -7.14 23.42
CA PRO A 181 -17.23 -7.50 24.81
C PRO A 181 -18.14 -6.70 25.75
N ALA A 182 -18.48 -7.27 26.91
CA ALA A 182 -19.43 -6.66 27.84
C ALA A 182 -19.06 -5.21 28.23
N GLU A 183 -17.76 -4.96 28.43
CA GLU A 183 -17.21 -3.67 28.82
C GLU A 183 -17.25 -2.64 27.66
N GLU A 184 -17.15 -3.09 26.42
CA GLU A 184 -17.14 -2.22 25.23
C GLU A 184 -18.55 -1.89 24.71
N SER A 185 -19.59 -2.61 25.15
CA SER A 185 -20.93 -2.51 24.56
C SER A 185 -21.47 -1.07 24.50
N ARG A 186 -21.28 -0.31 25.57
CA ARG A 186 -21.68 1.11 25.64
C ARG A 186 -20.85 1.99 24.71
N GLY A 187 -19.54 1.76 24.65
CA GLY A 187 -18.60 2.44 23.76
C GLY A 187 -18.95 2.22 22.29
N ARG A 188 -19.11 0.95 21.89
CA ARG A 188 -19.52 0.58 20.54
C ARG A 188 -20.88 1.17 20.17
N ALA A 189 -21.84 1.17 21.09
CA ALA A 189 -23.14 1.81 20.85
C ALA A 189 -23.02 3.33 20.59
N ALA A 190 -22.17 4.03 21.33
CA ALA A 190 -21.92 5.46 21.13
C ALA A 190 -21.26 5.73 19.76
N VAL A 191 -20.27 4.92 19.36
CA VAL A 191 -19.63 5.04 18.04
C VAL A 191 -20.62 4.80 16.90
N VAL A 192 -21.48 3.77 17.00
CA VAL A 192 -22.55 3.56 16.01
C VAL A 192 -23.50 4.75 15.92
N GLN A 193 -23.88 5.35 17.05
CA GLN A 193 -24.70 6.55 17.03
C GLN A 193 -23.99 7.73 16.35
N LYS A 194 -22.70 7.94 16.60
CA LYS A 194 -21.92 8.98 15.92
C LYS A 194 -21.84 8.74 14.41
N MET A 195 -21.56 7.51 13.97
CA MET A 195 -21.51 7.16 12.54
C MET A 195 -22.87 7.35 11.85
N ARG A 196 -23.98 6.98 12.51
CA ARG A 196 -25.34 7.27 12.02
C ARG A 196 -25.61 8.75 11.93
N ALA A 197 -25.18 9.54 12.92
CA ALA A 197 -25.32 10.99 12.89
C ALA A 197 -24.62 11.56 11.65
N CYS A 198 -23.37 11.15 11.37
CA CYS A 198 -22.62 11.55 10.18
C CYS A 198 -23.39 11.24 8.87
N LEU A 199 -23.92 10.02 8.71
CA LEU A 199 -24.73 9.69 7.52
C LEU A 199 -26.00 10.54 7.39
N ASN A 200 -26.66 10.87 8.50
CA ASN A 200 -27.94 11.57 8.49
C ASN A 200 -27.79 13.08 8.25
N ASN A 201 -26.74 13.69 8.79
CA ASN A 201 -26.53 15.14 8.72
C ASN A 201 -25.43 15.56 7.74
N GLY A 202 -24.73 14.60 7.12
CA GLY A 202 -23.61 14.86 6.20
C GLY A 202 -22.34 15.37 6.89
N ASN A 203 -22.21 15.19 8.22
CA ASN A 203 -21.02 15.62 8.95
C ASN A 203 -19.81 14.79 8.54
N ALA A 204 -18.83 15.46 7.92
CA ALA A 204 -17.61 14.85 7.43
C ALA A 204 -16.54 14.59 8.51
N VAL A 205 -16.82 14.91 9.78
CA VAL A 205 -15.91 14.67 10.91
C VAL A 205 -16.43 13.54 11.78
N LEU A 206 -15.65 12.47 11.91
CA LEU A 206 -15.92 11.36 12.82
C LEU A 206 -14.82 11.24 13.86
N ASN A 207 -15.17 11.47 15.13
CA ASN A 207 -14.30 11.17 16.27
C ASN A 207 -14.89 9.97 17.02
N VAL A 208 -14.20 8.83 17.00
CA VAL A 208 -14.70 7.62 17.68
C VAL A 208 -14.68 7.76 19.21
N GLY A 209 -13.77 8.58 19.74
CA GLY A 209 -13.59 8.88 21.16
C GLY A 209 -12.91 7.75 21.92
N GLU A 210 -12.71 7.98 23.21
CA GLU A 210 -11.99 7.08 24.11
C GLU A 210 -12.99 6.10 24.72
N SER A 211 -13.01 4.87 24.22
CA SER A 211 -14.04 3.89 24.60
C SER A 211 -13.46 2.49 24.85
N GLY A 212 -12.13 2.39 24.97
CA GLY A 212 -11.43 1.13 25.18
C GLY A 212 -11.68 0.11 24.07
N LEU A 213 -12.01 0.57 22.85
CA LEU A 213 -12.40 -0.26 21.73
C LEU A 213 -11.24 -1.17 21.33
N THR A 214 -11.52 -2.46 21.14
CA THR A 214 -10.54 -3.42 20.62
C THR A 214 -10.58 -3.53 19.10
N THR A 215 -11.73 -3.25 18.48
CA THR A 215 -11.89 -3.24 17.03
C THR A 215 -12.78 -2.08 16.57
N LEU A 216 -12.67 -1.71 15.30
CA LEU A 216 -13.61 -0.83 14.60
C LEU A 216 -14.45 -1.64 13.60
N PRO A 217 -15.61 -1.13 13.17
CA PRO A 217 -16.41 -1.79 12.13
C PRO A 217 -15.67 -1.79 10.79
N ASP A 218 -15.94 -2.79 9.95
CA ASP A 218 -15.28 -2.96 8.65
C ASP A 218 -15.56 -1.81 7.67
N CYS A 219 -16.63 -1.05 7.88
CA CYS A 219 -17.02 0.07 7.04
C CYS A 219 -17.28 1.32 7.87
N LEU A 220 -16.57 2.39 7.55
CA LEU A 220 -16.82 3.75 8.06
C LEU A 220 -17.62 4.55 7.02
N PRO A 221 -18.37 5.61 7.40
CA PRO A 221 -19.11 6.41 6.43
C PRO A 221 -18.17 6.98 5.35
N ALA A 222 -18.48 6.74 4.07
CA ALA A 222 -17.56 7.02 2.97
C ALA A 222 -17.25 8.51 2.75
N HIS A 223 -18.12 9.42 3.20
CA HIS A 223 -17.98 10.87 3.02
C HIS A 223 -17.14 11.56 4.12
N ILE A 224 -16.58 10.80 5.06
CA ILE A 224 -15.74 11.35 6.13
C ILE A 224 -14.44 11.89 5.54
N THR A 225 -14.15 13.15 5.86
CA THR A 225 -12.90 13.83 5.49
C THR A 225 -11.93 13.92 6.67
N THR A 226 -12.43 13.89 7.91
CA THR A 226 -11.62 13.93 9.14
C THR A 226 -11.98 12.77 10.05
N LEU A 227 -11.01 11.90 10.34
CA LEU A 227 -11.17 10.75 11.23
C LEU A 227 -10.21 10.87 12.40
N VAL A 228 -10.76 10.90 13.61
CA VAL A 228 -10.01 10.98 14.87
C VAL A 228 -10.25 9.73 15.71
N ILE A 229 -9.17 9.04 16.08
CA ILE A 229 -9.17 7.78 16.82
C ILE A 229 -8.16 7.87 17.97
N SER A 230 -8.65 8.25 19.15
CA SER A 230 -7.79 8.50 20.31
C SER A 230 -8.09 7.53 21.45
N ASP A 231 -7.03 7.05 22.11
CA ASP A 231 -7.02 6.32 23.39
C ASP A 231 -8.00 5.13 23.42
N ASN A 232 -7.68 4.13 22.59
CA ASN A 232 -8.39 2.85 22.51
C ASN A 232 -7.37 1.68 22.53
N ASN A 233 -7.87 0.45 22.44
CA ASN A 233 -7.04 -0.76 22.42
C ASN A 233 -7.02 -1.38 21.01
N LEU A 234 -7.08 -0.56 19.96
CA LEU A 234 -7.15 -1.06 18.59
C LEU A 234 -5.81 -1.68 18.18
N THR A 235 -5.87 -2.89 17.63
CA THR A 235 -4.70 -3.57 17.03
C THR A 235 -4.63 -3.37 15.52
N SER A 236 -5.73 -2.98 14.89
CA SER A 236 -5.81 -2.69 13.45
C SER A 236 -6.89 -1.65 13.15
N LEU A 237 -6.75 -1.00 12.00
CA LEU A 237 -7.77 -0.09 11.44
C LEU A 237 -8.47 -0.76 10.24
N PRO A 238 -9.76 -0.46 10.01
CA PRO A 238 -10.47 -0.91 8.83
C PRO A 238 -10.03 -0.15 7.58
N ALA A 239 -10.62 -0.46 6.43
CA ALA A 239 -10.42 0.34 5.23
C ALA A 239 -10.83 1.80 5.49
N LEU A 240 -9.94 2.73 5.15
CA LEU A 240 -10.15 4.15 5.39
C LEU A 240 -11.13 4.74 4.36
N PRO A 241 -11.95 5.74 4.72
CA PRO A 241 -12.82 6.44 3.78
C PRO A 241 -12.02 7.00 2.58
N PRO A 242 -12.51 6.88 1.34
CA PRO A 242 -11.76 7.31 0.15
C PRO A 242 -11.56 8.84 0.10
N GLU A 243 -12.47 9.62 0.68
CA GLU A 243 -12.42 11.09 0.71
C GLU A 243 -11.66 11.65 1.93
N LEU A 244 -10.98 10.79 2.68
CA LEU A 244 -10.26 11.23 3.88
C LEU A 244 -9.16 12.23 3.53
N ARG A 245 -9.11 13.34 4.27
CA ARG A 245 -8.11 14.42 4.16
C ARG A 245 -7.23 14.48 5.40
N THR A 246 -7.80 14.22 6.57
CA THR A 246 -7.08 14.23 7.84
C THR A 246 -7.35 12.94 8.62
N LEU A 247 -6.28 12.25 8.99
CA LEU A 247 -6.31 11.08 9.88
C LEU A 247 -5.49 11.36 11.13
N GLU A 248 -6.12 11.29 12.29
CA GLU A 248 -5.48 11.38 13.58
C GLU A 248 -5.72 10.11 14.38
N VAL A 249 -4.64 9.45 14.80
CA VAL A 249 -4.71 8.23 15.60
C VAL A 249 -3.73 8.32 16.77
N SER A 250 -4.21 8.18 17.99
CA SER A 250 -3.39 8.31 19.19
C SER A 250 -3.67 7.24 20.22
N GLY A 251 -2.66 6.81 20.96
CA GLY A 251 -2.84 5.94 22.13
C GLY A 251 -3.57 4.65 21.80
N ASN A 252 -3.03 3.87 20.86
CA ASN A 252 -3.58 2.58 20.45
C ASN A 252 -2.46 1.52 20.38
N GLN A 253 -2.81 0.30 19.99
CA GLN A 253 -1.87 -0.82 19.86
C GLN A 253 -1.65 -1.20 18.39
N LEU A 254 -1.69 -0.20 17.49
CA LEU A 254 -1.51 -0.43 16.06
C LEU A 254 -0.05 -0.79 15.76
N THR A 255 0.14 -1.93 15.10
CA THR A 255 1.46 -2.37 14.59
C THR A 255 1.67 -2.06 13.12
N SER A 256 0.60 -1.78 12.38
CA SER A 256 0.60 -1.37 10.98
C SER A 256 -0.61 -0.50 10.65
N LEU A 257 -0.60 0.11 9.46
CA LEU A 257 -1.69 0.91 8.93
C LEU A 257 -2.24 0.29 7.63
N PRO A 258 -3.54 0.46 7.34
CA PRO A 258 -4.11 0.13 6.05
C PRO A 258 -3.57 1.06 4.95
N VAL A 259 -3.93 0.77 3.70
CA VAL A 259 -3.63 1.65 2.56
C VAL A 259 -4.21 3.03 2.81
N LEU A 260 -3.38 4.06 2.65
CA LEU A 260 -3.76 5.45 2.84
C LEU A 260 -4.54 5.96 1.62
N PRO A 261 -5.65 6.70 1.82
CA PRO A 261 -6.41 7.29 0.72
C PRO A 261 -5.54 8.26 -0.11
N PRO A 262 -5.68 8.27 -1.45
CA PRO A 262 -4.80 9.05 -2.32
C PRO A 262 -4.92 10.57 -2.10
N GLY A 263 -6.04 11.05 -1.56
CA GLY A 263 -6.27 12.46 -1.26
C GLY A 263 -5.95 12.88 0.17
N LEU A 264 -5.28 12.04 0.98
CA LEU A 264 -4.92 12.38 2.35
C LEU A 264 -3.88 13.52 2.37
N LEU A 265 -4.14 14.56 3.17
CA LEU A 265 -3.30 15.75 3.29
C LEU A 265 -2.53 15.78 4.62
N GLU A 266 -3.15 15.28 5.69
CA GLU A 266 -2.58 15.30 7.04
C GLU A 266 -2.70 13.92 7.68
N LEU A 267 -1.55 13.39 8.13
CA LEU A 267 -1.46 12.11 8.82
C LEU A 267 -0.76 12.31 10.17
N SER A 268 -1.49 12.09 11.25
CA SER A 268 -1.00 12.18 12.61
C SER A 268 -1.21 10.85 13.33
N ILE A 269 -0.12 10.14 13.65
CA ILE A 269 -0.21 8.87 14.38
C ILE A 269 0.83 8.84 15.48
N PHE A 270 0.40 8.84 16.74
CA PHE A 270 1.31 8.89 17.86
C PHE A 270 0.95 7.91 18.97
N ASN A 271 1.94 7.54 19.77
CA ASN A 271 1.81 6.56 20.86
C ASN A 271 1.17 5.25 20.38
N ASN A 272 1.76 4.65 19.33
CA ASN A 272 1.39 3.34 18.80
C ASN A 272 2.67 2.50 18.57
N PRO A 273 2.62 1.16 18.68
CA PRO A 273 3.77 0.30 18.39
C PRO A 273 3.99 0.08 16.88
N LEU A 274 3.85 1.12 16.05
CA LEU A 274 4.09 1.00 14.60
C LEU A 274 5.57 0.77 14.32
N THR A 275 5.87 -0.23 13.49
CA THR A 275 7.25 -0.56 13.09
C THR A 275 7.60 -0.08 11.67
N HIS A 276 6.57 0.13 10.84
CA HIS A 276 6.70 0.59 9.47
C HIS A 276 5.46 1.41 9.05
N LEU A 277 5.62 2.20 7.98
CA LEU A 277 4.53 2.94 7.35
C LEU A 277 4.24 2.39 5.94
N PRO A 278 2.97 2.43 5.49
CA PRO A 278 2.62 2.15 4.11
C PRO A 278 3.13 3.25 3.17
N ALA A 279 2.93 3.06 1.86
CA ALA A 279 3.21 4.11 0.88
C ALA A 279 2.42 5.39 1.20
N LEU A 280 3.13 6.52 1.18
CA LEU A 280 2.54 7.83 1.48
C LEU A 280 1.89 8.42 0.21
N PRO A 281 0.69 9.00 0.32
CA PRO A 281 0.06 9.71 -0.79
C PRO A 281 0.91 10.89 -1.25
N SER A 282 0.96 11.13 -2.56
CA SER A 282 1.77 12.21 -3.15
C SER A 282 1.33 13.61 -2.72
N GLY A 283 0.05 13.78 -2.35
CA GLY A 283 -0.52 15.04 -1.87
C GLY A 283 -0.37 15.30 -0.37
N LEU A 284 0.32 14.44 0.38
CA LEU A 284 0.46 14.60 1.83
C LEU A 284 1.35 15.82 2.17
N CYS A 285 0.81 16.74 2.97
CA CYS A 285 1.47 17.98 3.37
C CYS A 285 2.07 17.90 4.78
N LYS A 286 1.43 17.16 5.70
CA LYS A 286 1.88 17.02 7.08
C LYS A 286 1.94 15.55 7.49
N LEU A 287 3.07 15.16 8.05
CA LEU A 287 3.31 13.81 8.55
C LEU A 287 3.84 13.88 9.99
N TRP A 288 2.99 13.53 10.96
CA TRP A 288 3.34 13.51 12.38
C TRP A 288 3.22 12.10 12.94
N ILE A 289 4.32 11.36 12.96
CA ILE A 289 4.40 9.95 13.39
C ILE A 289 5.32 9.79 14.59
N PHE A 290 5.14 10.61 15.64
CA PHE A 290 6.02 10.60 16.80
C PHE A 290 5.58 9.58 17.87
N GLY A 291 6.50 9.08 18.68
CA GLY A 291 6.18 8.12 19.75
C GLY A 291 5.75 6.76 19.21
N ASN A 292 6.46 6.26 18.19
CA ASN A 292 6.25 4.94 17.62
C ASN A 292 7.53 4.09 17.72
N GLN A 293 7.59 2.96 17.02
CA GLN A 293 8.74 2.05 16.97
C GLN A 293 9.32 1.94 15.55
N LEU A 294 9.22 3.02 14.77
CA LEU A 294 9.66 3.01 13.38
C LEU A 294 11.18 2.88 13.31
N THR A 295 11.65 1.93 12.50
CA THR A 295 13.09 1.75 12.21
C THR A 295 13.49 2.36 10.87
N SER A 296 12.52 2.60 9.98
CA SER A 296 12.71 3.23 8.68
C SER A 296 11.47 4.03 8.26
N LEU A 297 11.64 4.90 7.27
CA LEU A 297 10.56 5.66 6.65
C LEU A 297 10.46 5.30 5.15
N PRO A 298 9.25 5.30 4.58
CA PRO A 298 9.06 5.20 3.13
C PRO A 298 9.57 6.48 2.43
N VAL A 299 9.53 6.47 1.09
CA VAL A 299 9.81 7.68 0.30
C VAL A 299 8.84 8.79 0.70
N LEU A 300 9.40 9.96 0.99
CA LEU A 300 8.63 11.13 1.37
C LEU A 300 8.03 11.80 0.13
N PRO A 301 6.76 12.26 0.19
CA PRO A 301 6.16 12.97 -0.92
C PRO A 301 6.82 14.33 -1.12
N SER A 302 6.96 14.75 -2.38
CA SER A 302 7.69 15.98 -2.75
C SER A 302 7.07 17.26 -2.18
N GLY A 303 5.76 17.26 -1.91
CA GLY A 303 5.03 18.39 -1.36
C GLY A 303 4.95 18.43 0.17
N LEU A 304 5.65 17.53 0.89
CA LEU A 304 5.60 17.49 2.35
C LEU A 304 6.25 18.76 2.94
N GLN A 305 5.51 19.44 3.82
CA GLN A 305 5.94 20.68 4.46
C GLN A 305 6.40 20.45 5.90
N GLU A 306 5.72 19.57 6.63
CA GLU A 306 6.04 19.29 8.03
C GLU A 306 6.26 17.80 8.25
N LEU A 307 7.40 17.46 8.84
CA LEU A 307 7.77 16.09 9.22
C LEU A 307 8.13 16.03 10.70
N SER A 308 7.31 15.29 11.46
CA SER A 308 7.59 14.91 12.85
C SER A 308 7.68 13.40 12.96
N VAL A 309 8.87 12.91 13.29
CA VAL A 309 9.18 11.47 13.47
C VAL A 309 9.97 11.24 14.75
N SER A 310 9.82 12.16 15.70
CA SER A 310 10.49 12.09 17.01
C SER A 310 10.06 10.86 17.81
N ASP A 311 10.86 10.47 18.81
CA ASP A 311 10.55 9.36 19.70
C ASP A 311 10.28 8.06 18.91
N ASN A 312 11.23 7.70 18.04
CA ASN A 312 11.21 6.48 17.22
C ASN A 312 12.58 5.77 17.31
N GLN A 313 12.80 4.76 16.48
CA GLN A 313 14.03 3.98 16.43
C GLN A 313 14.77 4.16 15.08
N LEU A 314 14.66 5.34 14.48
CA LEU A 314 15.23 5.62 13.16
C LEU A 314 16.76 5.72 13.25
N ALA A 315 17.46 4.89 12.47
CA ALA A 315 18.91 4.98 12.30
C ALA A 315 19.32 6.01 11.24
N SER A 316 18.44 6.30 10.28
CA SER A 316 18.64 7.26 9.20
C SER A 316 17.31 7.83 8.71
N LEU A 317 17.35 9.00 8.08
CA LEU A 317 16.22 9.58 7.35
C LEU A 317 16.39 9.39 5.82
N PRO A 318 15.29 9.22 5.08
CA PRO A 318 15.30 9.25 3.62
C PRO A 318 15.63 10.65 3.09
N ALA A 319 15.76 10.79 1.76
CA ALA A 319 15.90 12.10 1.14
C ALA A 319 14.74 13.02 1.53
N LEU A 320 15.08 14.24 1.97
CA LEU A 320 14.09 15.23 2.40
C LEU A 320 13.52 15.97 1.17
N PRO A 321 12.20 16.23 1.14
CA PRO A 321 11.59 16.97 0.04
C PRO A 321 11.98 18.46 0.08
N SER A 322 11.99 19.11 -1.09
CA SER A 322 12.41 20.51 -1.23
C SER A 322 11.52 21.49 -0.48
N GLU A 323 10.23 21.17 -0.34
CA GLU A 323 9.20 22.02 0.27
C GLU A 323 9.16 21.90 1.81
N LEU A 324 10.01 21.06 2.42
CA LEU A 324 9.99 20.83 3.85
C LEU A 324 10.45 22.08 4.61
N CYS A 325 9.58 22.61 5.46
CA CYS A 325 9.85 23.79 6.28
C CYS A 325 10.15 23.44 7.75
N LYS A 326 9.66 22.30 8.25
CA LYS A 326 9.89 21.84 9.63
C LYS A 326 10.27 20.37 9.67
N LEU A 327 11.36 20.09 10.40
CA LEU A 327 11.83 18.73 10.67
C LEU A 327 12.03 18.55 12.18
N TRP A 328 11.24 17.66 12.77
CA TRP A 328 11.41 17.17 14.13
C TRP A 328 11.69 15.66 14.10
N ALA A 329 12.90 15.28 14.47
CA ALA A 329 13.36 13.90 14.53
C ALA A 329 14.21 13.66 15.79
N TYR A 330 13.85 14.34 16.88
CA TYR A 330 14.53 14.19 18.18
C TYR A 330 14.23 12.83 18.81
N ASN A 331 15.07 12.39 19.75
CA ASN A 331 14.96 11.10 20.43
C ASN A 331 14.85 9.92 19.44
N ASN A 332 15.90 9.76 18.63
CA ASN A 332 16.05 8.69 17.65
C ASN A 332 17.50 8.13 17.72
N GLN A 333 17.88 7.30 16.75
CA GLN A 333 19.22 6.70 16.66
C GLN A 333 20.03 7.24 15.47
N LEU A 334 19.74 8.47 15.03
CA LEU A 334 20.35 9.06 13.84
C LEU A 334 21.84 9.30 14.06
N THR A 335 22.68 8.80 13.16
CA THR A 335 24.13 9.04 13.16
C THR A 335 24.54 10.18 12.23
N SER A 336 23.70 10.49 11.24
CA SER A 336 23.87 11.56 10.26
C SER A 336 22.51 12.02 9.74
N LEU A 337 22.48 13.22 9.17
CA LEU A 337 21.30 13.75 8.46
C LEU A 337 21.56 13.76 6.95
N PRO A 338 20.51 13.58 6.12
CA PRO A 338 20.57 13.86 4.68
C PRO A 338 20.78 15.36 4.43
N ALA A 339 20.97 15.74 3.16
CA ALA A 339 21.00 17.15 2.77
C ALA A 339 19.70 17.85 3.20
N LEU A 340 19.83 19.01 3.83
CA LEU A 340 18.70 19.79 4.29
C LEU A 340 18.12 20.62 3.12
N PRO A 341 16.79 20.72 3.01
CA PRO A 341 16.16 21.54 1.99
C PRO A 341 16.41 23.03 2.28
N SER A 342 16.53 23.83 1.22
CA SER A 342 16.87 25.26 1.31
C SER A 342 15.83 26.08 2.07
N GLY A 343 14.57 25.64 2.06
CA GLY A 343 13.45 26.30 2.74
C GLY A 343 13.23 25.89 4.20
N LEU A 344 14.11 25.05 4.78
CA LEU A 344 13.91 24.57 6.15
C LEU A 344 14.07 25.70 7.17
N GLN A 345 13.05 25.91 8.00
CA GLN A 345 12.99 26.97 9.01
C GLN A 345 13.25 26.44 10.41
N GLU A 346 12.78 25.22 10.72
CA GLU A 346 12.95 24.60 12.03
C GLU A 346 13.58 23.20 11.90
N LEU A 347 14.67 22.99 12.63
CA LEU A 347 15.34 21.70 12.74
C LEU A 347 15.50 21.32 14.22
N SER A 348 14.81 20.24 14.62
CA SER A 348 14.98 19.62 15.93
C SER A 348 15.40 18.16 15.78
N VAL A 349 16.63 17.86 16.19
CA VAL A 349 17.29 16.55 16.08
C VAL A 349 18.04 16.20 17.37
N SER A 350 17.56 16.74 18.49
CA SER A 350 18.11 16.47 19.82
C SER A 350 18.04 15.00 20.20
N ASP A 351 18.83 14.57 21.18
CA ASP A 351 18.85 13.19 21.68
C ASP A 351 19.03 12.16 20.56
N ASN A 352 20.12 12.32 19.81
CA ASN A 352 20.52 11.44 18.72
C ASN A 352 22.03 11.12 18.84
N GLN A 353 22.62 10.51 17.81
CA GLN A 353 24.03 10.13 17.78
C GLN A 353 24.81 10.88 16.69
N LEU A 354 24.36 12.09 16.32
CA LEU A 354 24.94 12.87 15.22
C LEU A 354 26.38 13.26 15.54
N ALA A 355 27.31 12.88 14.68
CA ALA A 355 28.72 13.27 14.78
C ALA A 355 29.00 14.66 14.17
N SER A 356 28.20 15.05 13.19
CA SER A 356 28.23 16.35 12.50
C SER A 356 26.84 16.70 11.95
N LEU A 357 26.65 17.97 11.61
CA LEU A 357 25.49 18.45 10.87
C LEU A 357 25.88 18.74 9.41
N PRO A 358 24.97 18.53 8.44
CA PRO A 358 25.14 19.00 7.08
C PRO A 358 25.11 20.53 7.01
N ALA A 359 25.34 21.10 5.82
CA ALA A 359 25.20 22.54 5.61
C ALA A 359 23.80 23.01 6.01
N LEU A 360 23.75 24.06 6.83
CA LEU A 360 22.49 24.63 7.32
C LEU A 360 21.91 25.56 6.25
N PRO A 361 20.59 25.50 5.99
CA PRO A 361 19.94 26.38 5.03
C PRO A 361 19.85 27.83 5.55
N SER A 362 19.80 28.79 4.63
CA SER A 362 19.78 30.22 4.96
C SER A 362 18.55 30.65 5.75
N GLU A 363 17.41 29.99 5.51
CA GLU A 363 16.11 30.29 6.13
C GLU A 363 15.96 29.69 7.54
N LEU A 364 16.95 28.91 8.02
CA LEU A 364 16.85 28.24 9.30
C LEU A 364 16.86 29.26 10.45
N CYS A 365 15.78 29.27 11.21
CA CYS A 365 15.59 30.18 12.33
C CYS A 365 15.72 29.49 13.69
N LYS A 366 15.50 28.17 13.76
CA LYS A 366 15.66 27.37 14.99
C LYS A 366 16.47 26.11 14.75
N LEU A 367 17.47 25.90 15.59
CA LEU A 367 18.30 24.68 15.61
C LEU A 367 18.39 24.12 17.02
N TRP A 368 17.72 22.99 17.24
CA TRP A 368 17.85 22.20 18.46
C TRP A 368 18.51 20.86 18.13
N ALA A 369 19.73 20.66 18.60
CA ALA A 369 20.53 19.45 18.42
C ALA A 369 21.29 19.10 19.71
N TYR A 370 20.67 19.32 20.86
CA TYR A 370 21.27 18.97 22.15
C TYR A 370 21.38 17.45 22.34
N ASN A 371 22.24 17.00 23.25
CA ASN A 371 22.50 15.59 23.53
C ASN A 371 22.83 14.78 22.26
N ASN A 372 23.87 15.22 21.54
CA ASN A 372 24.39 14.55 20.36
C ASN A 372 25.91 14.31 20.54
N ARG A 373 26.62 13.96 19.45
CA ARG A 373 28.07 13.74 19.43
C ARG A 373 28.80 14.78 18.57
N LEU A 374 28.21 15.96 18.39
CA LEU A 374 28.76 17.02 17.54
C LEU A 374 30.09 17.50 18.10
N THR A 375 31.11 17.54 17.24
CA THR A 375 32.46 18.05 17.59
C THR A 375 32.69 19.47 17.09
N SER A 376 31.96 19.87 16.05
CA SER A 376 31.93 21.22 15.49
C SER A 376 30.55 21.50 14.91
N LEU A 377 30.24 22.78 14.70
CA LEU A 377 29.06 23.20 13.94
C LEU A 377 29.47 23.74 12.58
N PRO A 378 28.63 23.55 11.54
CA PRO A 378 28.77 24.26 10.26
C PRO A 378 28.54 25.77 10.44
N ALA A 379 28.74 26.55 9.38
CA ALA A 379 28.41 27.97 9.39
C ALA A 379 26.93 28.18 9.76
N LEU A 380 26.69 29.07 10.73
CA LEU A 380 25.34 29.37 11.19
C LEU A 380 24.67 30.36 10.23
N PRO A 381 23.39 30.16 9.89
CA PRO A 381 22.65 31.10 9.06
C PRO A 381 22.43 32.43 9.80
N SER A 382 22.43 33.53 9.06
CA SER A 382 22.33 34.88 9.64
C SER A 382 21.00 35.14 10.37
N GLY A 383 19.93 34.46 9.97
CA GLY A 383 18.59 34.56 10.56
C GLY A 383 18.32 33.60 11.72
N LEU A 384 19.34 32.87 12.21
CA LEU A 384 19.17 31.93 13.31
C LEU A 384 18.87 32.68 14.62
N LYS A 385 17.76 32.31 15.27
CA LYS A 385 17.27 32.93 16.51
C LYS A 385 17.51 32.05 17.72
N GLU A 386 17.46 30.73 17.56
CA GLU A 386 17.62 29.77 18.64
C GLU A 386 18.67 28.72 18.26
N LEU A 387 19.70 28.58 19.11
CA LEU A 387 20.74 27.56 19.00
C LEU A 387 20.87 26.81 20.31
N ILE A 388 20.33 25.59 20.35
CA ILE A 388 20.38 24.70 21.51
C ILE A 388 21.15 23.44 21.14
N VAL A 389 22.41 23.37 21.56
CA VAL A 389 23.38 22.29 21.26
C VAL A 389 24.12 21.83 22.52
N SER A 390 23.51 22.01 23.69
CA SER A 390 23.99 21.49 24.98
C SER A 390 24.23 19.98 24.93
N GLY A 391 25.10 19.45 25.79
CA GLY A 391 25.39 18.01 25.83
C GLY A 391 26.05 17.44 24.56
N ASN A 392 26.83 18.26 23.85
CA ASN A 392 27.67 17.84 22.72
C ASN A 392 29.16 17.80 23.10
N ARG A 393 30.05 17.57 22.12
CA ARG A 393 31.51 17.55 22.28
C ARG A 393 32.19 18.71 21.54
N LEU A 394 31.52 19.87 21.52
CA LEU A 394 31.98 21.04 20.78
C LEU A 394 33.25 21.60 21.42
N THR A 395 34.30 21.76 20.62
CA THR A 395 35.56 22.40 21.07
C THR A 395 35.58 23.90 20.82
N SER A 396 34.74 24.37 19.91
CA SER A 396 34.59 25.77 19.54
C SER A 396 33.22 26.00 18.90
N LEU A 397 32.82 27.26 18.83
CA LEU A 397 31.64 27.71 18.10
C LEU A 397 32.07 28.53 16.88
N PRO A 398 31.34 28.42 15.74
CA PRO A 398 31.48 29.35 14.63
C PRO A 398 31.01 30.75 15.02
N VAL A 399 31.16 31.70 14.09
CA VAL A 399 30.64 33.06 14.28
C VAL A 399 29.14 33.01 14.54
N LEU A 400 28.72 33.60 15.66
CA LEU A 400 27.32 33.66 16.06
C LEU A 400 26.60 34.73 15.23
N PRO A 401 25.36 34.46 14.76
CA PRO A 401 24.58 35.43 14.02
C PRO A 401 24.06 36.54 14.94
N SER A 402 23.91 37.75 14.38
CA SER A 402 23.46 38.93 15.14
C SER A 402 22.03 38.85 15.64
N GLU A 403 21.19 38.02 15.02
CA GLU A 403 19.78 37.83 15.40
C GLU A 403 19.57 36.77 16.49
N LEU A 404 20.65 36.15 16.98
CA LEU A 404 20.56 35.07 17.96
C LEU A 404 20.00 35.59 19.29
N LYS A 405 18.91 34.95 19.74
CA LYS A 405 18.21 35.28 20.98
C LYS A 405 18.48 34.27 22.07
N GLU A 406 18.59 32.99 21.71
CA GLU A 406 18.81 31.90 22.65
C GLU A 406 20.04 31.09 22.23
N LEU A 407 20.95 30.90 23.18
CA LEU A 407 22.17 30.11 23.03
C LEU A 407 22.34 29.20 24.23
N MET A 408 22.26 27.89 23.99
CA MET A 408 22.53 26.87 24.99
C MET A 408 23.56 25.89 24.44
N VAL A 409 24.75 25.85 25.04
CA VAL A 409 25.91 25.08 24.54
C VAL A 409 26.59 24.23 25.62
N SER A 410 26.08 24.27 26.85
CA SER A 410 26.67 23.63 28.04
C SER A 410 26.52 22.12 28.07
#